data_AF-A0AA37TJN9-F1
#
_entry.id   AF-A0AA37TJN9-F1
#
_cell.length_a   1.000
_cell.length_b   1.000
_cell.length_c   1.000
_cell.angle_alpha   90.00
_cell.angle_beta   90.00
_cell.angle_gamma   90.00
#
_symmetry.space_group_name_H-M   'P 1'
#
loop_
_entity.id
_entity.type
_entity.pdbx_description
1 polymer ?
#
loop_
_entity_poly.entity_id
_entity_poly.type
_entity_poly.pdbx_seq_one_letter_code
_entity_poly.pdbx_strand_id
1 'polypeptide(L)'
;MLPARHLSPVLSLAALLVVGCGTARASGDAAMRHDLWRDCLNRNFEIQAVLTERELAADAAFRACRDTEDAYLSALAGSPLLADDDVVRARPMLASRFRAWLIGGRG
;
A
#
# COMPACT_ATOMS: atom_id res chain seq x y z
N MET A 1 -8.64 58.97 11.47
CA MET A 1 -9.09 57.85 12.32
C MET A 1 -9.64 56.76 11.41
N LEU A 2 -8.90 55.67 11.17
CA LEU A 2 -9.42 54.44 10.54
C LEU A 2 -9.23 53.30 11.55
N PRO A 3 -10.25 52.46 11.81
CA PRO A 3 -10.12 51.38 12.79
C PRO A 3 -9.38 50.20 12.16
N ALA A 4 -8.31 49.77 12.82
CA ALA A 4 -7.62 48.53 12.51
C ALA A 4 -8.57 47.36 12.79
N ARG A 5 -8.96 46.63 11.75
CA ARG A 5 -9.71 45.37 11.88
C ARG A 5 -8.77 44.33 12.48
N HIS A 6 -8.98 44.01 13.75
CA HIS A 6 -8.40 42.84 14.42
C HIS A 6 -8.89 41.57 13.69
N LEU A 7 -8.04 41.02 12.84
CA LEU A 7 -8.23 39.67 12.30
C LEU A 7 -7.92 38.68 13.43
N SER A 8 -8.98 38.08 13.96
CA SER A 8 -8.94 37.11 15.06
C SER A 8 -7.98 35.94 14.75
N PRO A 9 -7.09 35.56 15.68
CA PRO A 9 -6.14 34.44 15.51
C PRO A 9 -6.83 33.06 15.45
N VAL A 10 -8.13 32.99 15.72
CA VAL A 10 -8.93 31.76 15.72
C VAL A 10 -9.12 31.19 14.31
N LEU A 11 -9.12 32.04 13.28
CA LEU A 11 -9.37 31.62 11.90
C LEU A 11 -8.19 30.86 11.27
N SER A 12 -6.97 31.01 11.81
CA SER A 12 -5.78 30.34 11.30
C SER A 12 -5.65 28.88 11.74
N LEU A 13 -6.31 28.46 12.83
CA LEU A 13 -6.25 27.08 13.31
C LEU A 13 -7.21 26.13 12.55
N ALA A 14 -8.30 26.65 11.98
CA ALA A 14 -9.26 25.84 11.24
C ALA A 14 -8.73 25.36 9.87
N ALA A 15 -7.78 26.08 9.27
CA ALA A 15 -7.25 25.75 7.95
C ALA A 15 -6.28 24.54 7.94
N LEU A 16 -5.69 24.20 9.09
CA LEU A 16 -4.75 23.08 9.20
C LEU A 16 -5.44 21.71 9.35
N LEU A 17 -6.71 21.67 9.75
CA LEU A 17 -7.43 20.42 10.02
C LEU A 17 -8.01 19.75 8.76
N VAL A 18 -8.21 20.50 7.68
CA VAL A 18 -8.86 19.97 6.46
C VAL A 18 -7.89 19.13 5.60
N VAL A 19 -6.57 19.35 5.71
CA VAL A 19 -5.56 18.63 4.91
C VAL A 19 -5.27 17.22 5.45
N GLY A 20 -5.54 16.93 6.74
CA GLY A 20 -5.21 15.64 7.37
C GLY A 20 -6.22 14.51 7.13
N CYS A 21 -7.42 14.80 6.63
CA CYS A 21 -8.49 13.79 6.55
C CYS A 21 -8.39 12.88 5.30
N GLY A 22 -7.67 13.34 4.26
CA GLY A 22 -7.44 12.57 3.03
C GLY A 22 -6.29 11.57 3.15
N THR A 23 -5.20 11.95 3.81
CA THR A 23 -4.02 11.10 3.98
C THR A 23 -4.29 9.89 4.87
N ALA A 24 -5.07 10.07 5.94
CA ALA A 24 -5.47 8.99 6.83
C ALA A 24 -6.34 7.94 6.13
N ARG A 25 -7.25 8.36 5.23
CA ARG A 25 -8.08 7.44 4.43
C ARG A 25 -7.27 6.69 3.38
N ALA A 26 -6.42 7.38 2.62
CA ALA A 26 -5.54 6.75 1.64
C ALA A 26 -4.59 5.73 2.30
N SER A 27 -4.05 6.07 3.48
CA SER A 27 -3.21 5.16 4.26
C SER A 27 -3.98 3.93 4.76
N GLY A 28 -5.23 4.10 5.21
CA GLY A 28 -6.09 2.99 5.63
C GLY A 28 -6.46 2.04 4.49
N ASP A 29 -6.77 2.60 3.31
CA ASP A 29 -7.10 1.82 2.12
C ASP A 29 -5.88 1.03 1.62
N ALA A 30 -4.70 1.65 1.57
CA ALA A 30 -3.47 0.96 1.19
C ALA A 30 -3.11 -0.18 2.17
N ALA A 31 -3.29 0.03 3.47
CA ALA A 31 -3.06 -1.03 4.48
C ALA A 31 -4.03 -2.21 4.32
N MET A 32 -5.32 -1.94 4.11
CA MET A 32 -6.31 -2.99 3.85
C MET A 32 -5.98 -3.77 2.57
N ARG A 33 -5.61 -3.08 1.49
CA ARG A 33 -5.24 -3.72 0.22
C ARG A 33 -3.97 -4.55 0.34
N HIS A 34 -3.01 -4.08 1.13
CA HIS A 34 -1.79 -4.82 1.44
C HIS A 34 -2.10 -6.15 2.15
N ASP A 35 -2.98 -6.15 3.15
CA ASP A 35 -3.38 -7.39 3.84
C ASP A 35 -4.13 -8.36 2.90
N LEU A 36 -5.04 -7.85 2.06
CA LEU A 36 -5.73 -8.68 1.07
C LEU A 36 -4.77 -9.35 0.08
N TRP A 37 -3.78 -8.60 -0.41
CA TRP A 37 -2.76 -9.13 -1.31
C TRP A 37 -1.89 -10.19 -0.61
N ARG A 38 -1.45 -9.91 0.62
CA ARG A 38 -0.66 -10.85 1.42
C ARG A 38 -1.41 -12.15 1.72
N ASP A 39 -2.69 -12.06 2.05
CA ASP A 39 -3.55 -13.23 2.26
C ASP A 39 -3.74 -14.03 0.97
N CYS A 40 -3.93 -13.36 -0.18
CA CYS A 40 -3.99 -14.03 -1.47
C CYS A 40 -2.70 -14.80 -1.75
N LEU A 41 -1.54 -14.17 -1.57
CA LEU A 41 -0.23 -14.79 -1.78
C LEU A 41 -0.06 -16.02 -0.88
N ASN A 42 -0.37 -15.89 0.42
CA ASN A 42 -0.21 -16.99 1.37
C ASN A 42 -1.08 -18.19 0.98
N ARG A 43 -2.36 -17.98 0.70
CA ARG A 43 -3.30 -19.05 0.33
C ARG A 43 -2.88 -19.77 -0.93
N ASN A 44 -2.55 -19.03 -1.99
CA ASN A 44 -2.14 -19.64 -3.26
C ASN A 44 -0.79 -20.34 -3.15
N PHE A 45 0.15 -19.77 -2.39
CA PHE A 45 1.44 -20.40 -2.14
C PHE A 45 1.28 -21.72 -1.38
N GLU A 46 0.49 -21.75 -0.30
CA GLU A 46 0.24 -22.97 0.49
C GLU A 46 -0.37 -24.08 -0.37
N ILE A 47 -1.32 -23.75 -1.26
CA ILE A 47 -1.90 -24.71 -2.21
C ILE A 47 -0.83 -25.26 -3.17
N GLN A 48 -0.03 -24.37 -3.77
CA GLN A 48 0.94 -24.77 -4.81
C GLN A 48 2.19 -25.44 -4.24
N ALA A 49 2.58 -25.11 -3.01
CA ALA A 49 3.74 -25.69 -2.34
C ALA A 49 3.53 -27.16 -1.93
N VAL A 50 2.28 -27.62 -1.89
CA VAL A 50 1.96 -29.05 -1.75
C VAL A 50 2.19 -29.82 -3.05
N LEU A 51 2.11 -29.13 -4.20
CA LEU A 51 2.10 -29.74 -5.53
C LEU A 51 3.42 -29.54 -6.30
N THR A 52 4.21 -28.55 -5.92
CA THR A 52 5.38 -28.08 -6.70
C THR A 52 6.50 -27.59 -5.79
N GLU A 53 7.68 -27.38 -6.38
CA GLU A 53 8.80 -26.73 -5.72
C GLU A 53 8.44 -25.32 -5.25
N ARG A 54 9.02 -24.88 -4.13
CA ARG A 54 8.69 -23.59 -3.49
C ARG A 54 8.83 -22.38 -4.42
N GLU A 55 9.85 -22.36 -5.27
CA GLU A 55 10.05 -21.29 -6.25
C GLU A 55 8.89 -21.23 -7.27
N LEU A 56 8.46 -22.40 -7.79
CA LEU A 56 7.34 -22.50 -8.71
C LEU A 56 6.01 -22.14 -8.04
N ALA A 57 5.84 -22.55 -6.77
CA ALA A 57 4.68 -22.19 -5.97
C ALA A 57 4.59 -20.67 -5.75
N ALA A 58 5.72 -20.01 -5.49
CA ALA A 58 5.77 -18.55 -5.37
C ALA A 58 5.39 -17.89 -6.71
N ASP A 59 5.97 -18.33 -7.83
CA ASP A 59 5.60 -17.81 -9.16
C ASP A 59 4.11 -17.96 -9.47
N ALA A 60 3.54 -19.13 -9.15
CA ALA A 60 2.13 -19.38 -9.33
C ALA A 60 1.26 -18.47 -8.45
N ALA A 61 1.64 -18.25 -7.18
CA ALA A 61 0.94 -17.36 -6.28
C ALA A 61 0.96 -15.90 -6.76
N PHE A 62 2.12 -15.39 -7.19
CA PHE A 62 2.22 -14.04 -7.75
C PHE A 62 1.36 -13.87 -9.01
N ARG A 63 1.35 -14.86 -9.91
CA ARG A 63 0.48 -14.83 -11.09
C ARG A 63 -1.00 -14.82 -10.72
N ALA A 64 -1.41 -15.63 -9.76
CA ALA A 64 -2.81 -15.73 -9.32
C ALA A 64 -3.30 -14.46 -8.60
N CYS A 65 -2.41 -13.74 -7.91
CA CYS A 65 -2.74 -12.58 -7.08
C CYS A 65 -2.46 -11.22 -7.72
N ARG A 66 -2.24 -11.18 -9.05
CA ARG A 66 -1.88 -9.96 -9.78
C ARG A 66 -2.92 -8.83 -9.63
N ASP A 67 -4.21 -9.16 -9.67
CA ASP A 67 -5.26 -8.16 -9.53
C ASP A 67 -5.29 -7.52 -8.13
N THR A 68 -5.02 -8.31 -7.09
CA THR A 68 -4.90 -7.79 -5.71
C THR A 68 -3.63 -6.97 -5.50
N GLU A 69 -2.53 -7.33 -6.18
CA GLU A 69 -1.30 -6.55 -6.20
C GLU A 69 -1.54 -5.19 -6.87
N ASP A 70 -2.13 -5.17 -8.06
CA ASP A 70 -2.40 -3.95 -8.80
C ASP A 70 -3.33 -3.00 -8.01
N ALA A 71 -4.34 -3.54 -7.32
CA ALA A 71 -5.21 -2.76 -6.43
C ALA A 71 -4.46 -2.16 -5.22
N TYR A 72 -3.49 -2.89 -4.65
CA TYR A 72 -2.62 -2.37 -3.59
C TYR A 72 -1.71 -1.26 -4.11
N LEU A 73 -1.03 -1.48 -5.24
CA LEU A 73 -0.13 -0.51 -5.83
C LEU A 73 -0.89 0.76 -6.27
N SER A 74 -2.11 0.63 -6.77
CA SER A 74 -2.98 1.77 -7.10
C SER A 74 -3.35 2.58 -5.85
N ALA A 75 -3.69 1.92 -4.75
CA ALA A 75 -3.96 2.60 -3.48
C ALA A 75 -2.70 3.29 -2.92
N LEU A 76 -1.52 2.68 -3.11
CA LEU A 76 -0.25 3.23 -2.70
C LEU A 76 0.14 4.47 -3.52
N ALA A 77 -0.10 4.45 -4.82
CA ALA A 77 0.11 5.58 -5.74
C ALA A 77 -0.84 6.77 -5.44
N GLY A 78 -2.05 6.49 -4.96
CA GLY A 78 -2.96 7.53 -4.47
C GLY A 78 -2.50 8.25 -3.19
N SER A 79 -1.40 7.82 -2.58
CA SER A 79 -0.81 8.48 -1.41
C SER A 79 -0.06 9.75 -1.83
N PRO A 80 -0.31 10.91 -1.20
CA PRO A 80 0.40 12.16 -1.50
C PRO A 80 1.90 12.13 -1.14
N LEU A 81 2.38 11.03 -0.55
CA LEU A 81 3.78 10.84 -0.16
C LEU A 81 4.61 10.13 -1.24
N LEU A 82 3.98 9.54 -2.26
CA LEU A 82 4.65 8.73 -3.27
C LEU A 82 4.23 9.19 -4.67
N ALA A 83 5.20 9.31 -5.59
CA ALA A 83 4.87 9.48 -7.00
C ALA A 83 4.58 8.11 -7.64
N ASP A 84 3.71 8.08 -8.66
CA ASP A 84 3.36 6.86 -9.39
C ASP A 84 4.60 6.12 -9.92
N ASP A 85 5.60 6.86 -10.42
CA ASP A 85 6.87 6.32 -10.91
C ASP A 85 7.70 5.62 -9.81
N ASP A 86 7.59 6.08 -8.56
CA ASP A 86 8.27 5.45 -7.43
C ASP A 86 7.63 4.11 -7.09
N VAL A 87 6.29 4.00 -7.21
CA VAL A 87 5.57 2.73 -7.02
C VAL A 87 5.94 1.72 -8.09
N VAL A 88 6.01 2.14 -9.36
CA VAL A 88 6.45 1.28 -10.47
C VAL A 88 7.88 0.79 -10.27
N ARG A 89 8.79 1.68 -9.82
CA ARG A 89 10.19 1.33 -9.54
C ARG A 89 10.33 0.42 -8.33
N ALA A 90 9.49 0.59 -7.31
CA ALA A 90 9.54 -0.20 -6.08
C ALA A 90 8.93 -1.60 -6.26
N ARG A 91 7.99 -1.78 -7.21
CA ARG A 91 7.31 -3.06 -7.47
C ARG A 91 8.25 -4.28 -7.53
N PRO A 92 9.34 -4.31 -8.33
CA PRO A 92 10.23 -5.47 -8.36
C PRO A 92 10.90 -5.76 -7.02
N MET A 93 11.31 -4.72 -6.28
CA MET A 93 11.93 -4.89 -4.95
C MET A 93 10.93 -5.44 -3.93
N LEU A 94 9.69 -4.94 -3.96
CA LEU A 94 8.58 -5.42 -3.16
C LEU A 94 8.31 -6.91 -3.46
N ALA A 95 8.18 -7.27 -4.74
CA ALA A 95 7.96 -8.64 -5.16
C ALA A 95 9.08 -9.58 -4.70
N SER A 96 10.35 -9.18 -4.83
CA SER A 96 11.49 -9.97 -4.33
C SER A 96 11.43 -10.18 -2.82
N ARG A 97 11.06 -9.16 -2.03
CA ARG A 97 10.93 -9.28 -0.58
C ARG A 97 9.82 -10.25 -0.18
N PHE A 98 8.65 -10.16 -0.82
CA PHE A 98 7.54 -11.07 -0.56
C PHE A 98 7.84 -12.49 -1.00
N ARG A 99 8.55 -12.66 -2.12
CA ARG A 99 9.04 -13.97 -2.56
C ARG A 99 9.96 -14.60 -1.51
N ALA A 100 10.95 -13.86 -1.02
CA ALA A 100 11.84 -14.33 0.03
C ALA A 100 11.07 -14.70 1.32
N TRP A 101 10.02 -13.95 1.67
CA TRP A 101 9.15 -14.27 2.80
C TRP A 101 8.36 -15.59 2.62
N LEU A 102 7.78 -15.82 1.43
CA LEU A 102 7.07 -17.07 1.12
C LEU A 102 8.03 -18.27 1.18
N ILE A 103 9.22 -18.13 0.60
CA ILE A 103 10.19 -19.22 0.41
C ILE A 103 11.08 -19.47 1.62
N GLY A 104 11.40 -18.45 2.41
CA GLY A 104 12.21 -18.58 3.62
C GLY A 104 11.46 -19.22 4.79
N GLY A 105 10.14 -19.28 4.73
CA GLY A 105 9.32 -19.58 5.90
C GLY A 105 9.24 -18.35 6.81
N ARG A 106 8.07 -18.14 7.41
CA ARG A 106 7.73 -17.00 8.27
C ARG A 106 8.78 -16.82 9.37
N GLY A 107 9.73 -15.90 9.17
CA GLY A 107 10.58 -15.35 10.22
C GLY A 107 9.78 -14.42 11.11
#